data_AF-A0A7T4BN58-F1
#
_entry.id   AF-A0A7T4BN58-F1
#
_cell.length_a   1.000
_cell.length_b   1.000
_cell.length_c   1.000
_cell.angle_alpha   90.00
_cell.angle_beta   90.00
_cell.angle_gamma   90.00
#
_symmetry.space_group_name_H-M   'P 1'
#
loop_
_entity.id
_entity.type
_entity.pdbx_description
1 polymer ?
#
loop_
_entity_poly.entity_id
_entity_poly.type
_entity_poly.pdbx_seq_one_letter_code
_entity_poly.pdbx_strand_id
1 'polypeptide(L)'
;MKHSEWIHRATDGATERAVAKRIGISHTTVNTQLQREHLSAENVIKIAEAFDIHPITALIDTGYVAAKWAMLSDIPGALRDATDENLAEEILRRMKRGTATRALTTDVDQLEQARSKRAKSAFPADGIVREWDDSIPHAADSSPDEDALREERGEDLID
;
A
#
# COMPACT_ATOMS: atom_id res chain seq x y z
N MET A 1 7.89 19.23 17.83
CA MET A 1 9.05 19.23 18.74
C MET A 1 9.96 20.39 18.38
N LYS A 2 10.74 20.95 19.30
CA LYS A 2 11.78 21.92 18.92
C LYS A 2 12.91 21.21 18.17
N HIS A 3 13.54 21.88 17.21
CA HIS A 3 14.59 21.25 16.40
C HIS A 3 15.87 21.00 17.22
N SER A 4 16.13 21.83 18.23
CA SER A 4 17.21 21.62 19.21
C SER A 4 16.99 20.39 20.10
N GLU A 5 15.76 20.14 20.53
CA GLU A 5 15.40 18.93 21.28
C GLU A 5 15.50 17.68 20.40
N TRP A 6 15.02 17.78 19.16
CA TRP A 6 15.07 16.69 18.20
C TRP A 6 16.51 16.27 17.90
N ILE A 7 17.41 17.22 17.58
CA ILE A 7 18.80 16.89 17.23
C ILE A 7 19.54 16.25 18.41
N HIS A 8 19.30 16.73 19.64
CA HIS A 8 19.89 16.15 20.84
C HIS A 8 19.43 14.70 21.04
N ARG A 9 18.13 14.43 20.87
CA ARG A 9 17.58 13.06 20.97
C ARG A 9 18.07 12.15 19.84
N ALA A 10 18.06 12.65 18.61
CA ALA A 10 18.44 11.91 17.40
C ALA A 10 19.92 11.49 17.41
N THR A 11 20.78 12.30 18.03
CA THR A 11 22.22 12.08 17.97
C THR A 11 22.81 11.56 19.29
N ASP A 12 21.95 11.10 20.20
CA ASP A 12 22.32 10.64 21.55
C ASP A 12 23.19 11.67 22.30
N GLY A 13 22.82 12.95 22.20
CA GLY A 13 23.53 14.06 22.83
C GLY A 13 24.84 14.47 22.14
N ALA A 14 25.06 14.09 20.88
CA ALA A 14 26.25 14.55 20.16
C ALA A 14 26.27 16.08 20.04
N THR A 15 27.46 16.67 20.23
CA THR A 15 27.66 18.11 20.06
C THR A 15 27.35 18.56 18.62
N GLU A 16 26.88 19.81 18.45
CA GLU A 16 26.56 20.34 17.11
C GLU A 16 27.77 20.30 16.18
N ARG A 17 28.99 20.46 16.73
CA ARG A 17 30.25 20.32 15.98
C ARG A 17 30.45 18.90 15.45
N ALA A 18 30.19 17.89 16.27
CA ALA A 18 30.29 16.49 15.85
C ALA A 18 29.27 16.17 14.76
N VAL A 19 28.03 16.64 14.92
CA VAL A 19 26.97 16.48 13.91
C VAL A 19 27.35 17.16 12.60
N ALA A 20 27.75 18.44 12.65
CA ALA A 20 28.15 19.21 11.48
C ALA A 20 29.30 18.55 10.70
N LYS A 21 30.32 18.04 11.43
CA LYS A 21 31.43 17.30 10.85
C LYS A 21 30.97 16.02 10.16
N ARG A 22 30.05 15.28 10.77
CA ARG A 22 29.57 13.99 10.26
C ARG A 22 28.74 14.14 8.99
N ILE A 23 27.92 15.19 8.89
CA ILE A 23 27.09 15.47 7.71
C ILE A 23 27.77 16.38 6.68
N GLY A 24 29.03 16.78 6.91
CA GLY A 24 29.82 17.57 5.96
C GLY A 24 29.37 19.02 5.76
N ILE A 25 28.78 19.66 6.78
CA ILE A 25 28.37 21.07 6.70
C ILE A 25 29.07 21.93 7.76
N SER A 26 29.06 23.26 7.56
CA SER A 26 29.65 24.19 8.53
C SER A 26 28.91 24.16 9.87
N HIS A 27 29.66 24.05 10.97
CA HIS A 27 29.12 24.16 12.32
C HIS A 27 28.33 25.45 12.55
N THR A 28 28.75 26.56 11.93
CA THR A 28 28.05 27.85 12.02
C THR A 28 26.64 27.76 11.43
N THR A 29 26.47 26.98 10.35
CA THR A 29 25.16 26.75 9.71
C THR A 29 24.24 25.99 10.64
N VAL A 30 24.70 24.88 11.23
CA VAL A 30 23.93 24.08 12.20
C VAL A 30 23.51 24.94 13.38
N ASN A 31 24.48 25.64 13.99
CA ASN A 31 24.20 26.47 15.15
C ASN A 31 23.19 27.58 14.84
N THR A 32 23.37 28.31 13.74
CA THR A 32 22.44 29.38 13.33
C THR A 32 21.02 28.85 13.09
N GLN A 33 20.87 27.67 12.50
CA GLN A 33 19.56 27.04 12.28
C GLN A 33 18.92 26.58 13.59
N LEU A 34 19.72 26.04 14.51
CA LEU A 34 19.24 25.64 15.85
C LEU A 34 18.83 26.83 16.70
N GLN A 35 19.56 27.95 16.66
CA GLN A 35 19.16 29.20 17.33
C GLN A 35 17.81 29.74 16.82
N ARG A 36 17.46 29.45 15.56
CA ARG A 36 16.17 29.79 14.96
C ARG A 36 15.10 28.70 15.17
N GLU A 37 15.44 27.63 15.88
CA GLU A 37 14.61 26.44 16.07
C GLU A 37 14.07 25.85 14.77
N HIS A 38 14.86 25.95 13.69
CA HIS A 38 14.45 25.57 12.36
C HIS A 38 15.64 25.06 11.53
N LEU A 39 15.90 23.75 11.60
CA LEU A 39 16.78 23.02 10.70
C LEU A 39 16.09 22.77 9.36
N SER A 40 16.73 23.08 8.24
CA SER A 40 16.15 22.78 6.92
C SER A 40 15.86 21.28 6.77
N ALA A 41 14.80 20.93 6.03
CA ALA A 41 14.44 19.54 5.76
C ALA A 41 15.61 18.74 5.17
N GLU A 42 16.41 19.36 4.28
CA GLU A 42 17.64 18.76 3.74
C GLU A 42 18.64 18.37 4.84
N ASN A 43 18.88 19.26 5.81
CA ASN A 43 19.80 18.98 6.91
C ASN A 43 19.22 17.94 7.87
N VAL A 44 17.90 17.93 8.09
CA VAL A 44 17.21 16.89 8.87
C VAL A 44 17.43 15.51 8.22
N ILE A 45 17.29 15.40 6.91
CA ILE A 45 17.54 14.15 6.16
C ILE A 45 19.00 13.73 6.28
N LYS A 46 19.96 14.63 6.03
CA LYS A 46 21.40 14.32 6.16
C LYS A 46 21.77 13.86 7.56
N ILE A 47 21.20 14.47 8.61
CA ILE A 47 21.41 14.05 10.00
C ILE A 47 20.80 12.68 10.23
N ALA A 48 19.58 12.44 9.74
CA ALA A 48 18.91 11.15 9.90
C ALA A 48 19.72 10.01 9.26
N GLU A 49 20.17 10.18 8.02
CA GLU A 49 21.02 9.20 7.32
C GLU A 49 22.36 8.98 8.03
N ALA A 50 23.01 10.04 8.52
CA ALA A 50 24.30 9.91 9.20
C ALA A 50 24.23 9.18 10.54
N PHE A 51 23.06 9.15 11.19
CA PHE A 51 22.83 8.54 12.50
C PHE A 51 21.89 7.32 12.43
N ASP A 52 21.70 6.73 11.24
CA ASP A 52 20.87 5.54 11.01
C ASP A 52 19.41 5.70 11.50
N ILE A 53 18.88 6.91 11.43
CA ILE A 53 17.48 7.21 11.71
C ILE A 53 16.71 7.22 10.40
N HIS A 54 15.52 6.61 10.40
CA HIS A 54 14.64 6.61 9.24
C HIS A 54 14.26 8.07 8.84
N PRO A 55 14.61 8.57 7.63
CA PRO A 55 14.44 9.97 7.27
C PRO A 55 12.99 10.47 7.35
N ILE A 56 12.01 9.61 7.03
CA ILE A 56 10.60 9.97 7.16
C ILE A 56 10.21 10.23 8.63
N THR A 57 10.70 9.41 9.57
CA THR A 57 10.46 9.60 11.01
C THR A 57 11.05 10.93 11.48
N ALA A 58 12.27 11.25 11.04
CA ALA A 58 12.90 12.53 11.33
C ALA A 58 12.08 13.73 10.82
N LEU A 59 11.58 13.66 9.58
CA LEU A 59 10.75 14.73 9.00
C LEU A 59 9.41 14.91 9.73
N ILE A 60 8.86 13.85 10.31
CA ILE A 60 7.63 13.93 11.12
C ILE A 60 7.92 14.58 12.47
N ASP A 61 8.99 14.14 13.14
CA ASP A 61 9.41 14.68 14.43
C ASP A 61 9.65 16.20 14.35
N THR A 62 10.26 16.65 13.25
CA THR A 62 10.53 18.06 12.97
C THR A 62 9.35 18.80 12.31
N GLY A 63 8.21 18.12 12.09
CA GLY A 63 6.98 18.75 11.60
C GLY A 63 6.92 19.07 10.10
N TYR A 64 7.88 18.58 9.30
CA TYR A 64 7.86 18.72 7.84
C TYR A 64 6.85 17.78 7.17
N VAL A 65 6.56 16.64 7.79
CA VAL A 65 5.58 15.67 7.29
C VAL A 65 4.56 15.39 8.39
N ALA A 66 3.27 15.45 8.06
CA ALA A 66 2.23 15.06 9.02
C ALA A 66 2.27 13.54 9.26
N ALA A 67 2.17 13.11 10.52
CA ALA A 67 2.25 11.70 10.89
C ALA A 67 1.26 10.78 10.15
N LYS A 68 0.11 11.31 9.72
CA LYS A 68 -0.87 10.57 8.90
C LYS A 68 -0.31 10.08 7.55
N TRP A 69 0.69 10.78 7.00
CA TRP A 69 1.33 10.42 5.73
C TRP A 69 2.50 9.44 5.91
N ALA A 70 2.96 9.24 7.15
CA ALA A 70 4.04 8.33 7.50
C ALA A 70 3.63 6.85 7.49
N MET A 71 2.36 6.60 7.84
CA MET A 71 1.83 5.25 8.03
C MET A 71 1.61 4.51 6.70
N LEU A 72 1.64 5.23 5.58
CA LEU A 72 1.79 4.61 4.26
C LEU A 72 3.29 4.36 4.02
N SER A 73 3.90 3.50 4.85
CA SER A 73 4.92 2.62 4.27
C SER A 73 4.28 2.02 3.02
N ASP A 74 5.00 1.94 1.90
CA ASP A 74 4.54 1.19 0.74
C ASP A 74 4.31 -0.26 1.20
N ILE A 75 3.10 -0.58 1.66
CA ILE A 75 2.76 -1.90 2.20
C ILE A 75 3.08 -2.97 1.14
N PRO A 76 2.75 -2.78 -0.14
CA PRO A 76 3.24 -3.65 -1.21
C PRO A 76 4.77 -3.78 -1.25
N GLY A 77 5.53 -2.70 -1.15
CA GLY A 77 7.00 -2.71 -1.12
C GLY A 77 7.56 -3.46 0.10
N ALA A 78 7.10 -3.10 1.29
CA ALA A 78 7.51 -3.74 2.55
C ALA A 78 7.17 -5.24 2.60
N LEU A 79 6.06 -5.66 1.97
CA LEU A 79 5.70 -7.07 1.83
C LEU A 79 6.62 -7.82 0.85
N ARG A 80 7.17 -7.15 -0.17
CA ARG A 80 8.15 -7.75 -1.10
C ARG A 80 9.54 -7.90 -0.48
N ASP A 81 9.90 -6.96 0.39
CA ASP A 81 11.20 -6.96 1.08
C ASP A 81 11.22 -7.84 2.34
N ALA A 82 10.04 -8.24 2.84
CA ALA A 82 9.93 -9.14 3.98
C ALA A 82 10.46 -10.54 3.61
N THR A 83 11.23 -11.16 4.52
CA THR A 83 11.66 -12.55 4.36
C THR A 83 10.48 -13.52 4.51
N ASP A 84 10.65 -14.74 4.00
CA ASP A 84 9.64 -15.79 4.13
C ASP A 84 9.32 -16.09 5.60
N GLU A 85 10.32 -16.06 6.50
CA GLU A 85 10.11 -16.22 7.94
C GLU A 85 9.21 -15.12 8.52
N ASN A 86 9.46 -13.85 8.15
CA ASN A 86 8.65 -12.73 8.62
C ASN A 86 7.20 -12.84 8.13
N LEU A 87 7.01 -13.25 6.88
CA LEU A 87 5.68 -13.47 6.31
C LEU A 87 4.95 -14.63 7.02
N ALA A 88 5.64 -15.76 7.24
CA ALA A 88 5.09 -16.92 7.92
C ALA A 88 4.69 -16.61 9.37
N GLU A 89 5.55 -15.89 10.11
CA GLU A 89 5.27 -15.48 11.48
C GLU A 89 4.06 -14.53 11.54
N GLU A 90 3.99 -13.55 10.64
CA GLU A 90 2.86 -12.61 10.58
C GLU A 90 1.55 -13.32 10.24
N ILE A 91 1.56 -14.25 9.28
CA ILE A 91 0.40 -15.07 8.92
C ILE A 91 -0.06 -15.90 10.12
N LEU A 92 0.86 -16.61 10.78
CA LEU A 92 0.57 -17.42 11.97
C LEU A 92 0.00 -16.56 13.11
N ARG A 93 0.55 -15.36 13.32
CA ARG A 93 0.07 -14.40 14.30
C ARG A 93 -1.39 -14.01 14.04
N ARG A 94 -1.76 -13.72 12.78
CA ARG A 94 -3.14 -13.39 12.40
C ARG A 94 -4.10 -14.56 12.59
N MET A 95 -3.67 -15.78 12.28
CA MET A 95 -4.46 -16.98 12.52
C MET A 95 -4.73 -17.16 14.02
N LYS A 96 -3.70 -17.04 14.88
CA LYS A 96 -3.84 -17.14 16.34
C LYS A 96 -4.73 -16.04 16.94
N ARG A 97 -4.73 -14.84 16.34
CA ARG A 97 -5.56 -13.71 16.77
C ARG A 97 -6.98 -13.72 16.19
N GLY A 98 -7.31 -14.68 15.32
CA GLY A 98 -8.62 -14.75 14.65
C GLY A 98 -8.86 -13.62 13.66
N THR A 99 -7.82 -12.92 13.22
CA THR A 99 -7.91 -11.82 12.23
C THR A 99 -7.52 -12.28 10.82
N ALA A 100 -7.20 -13.57 10.66
CA ALA A 100 -6.91 -14.16 9.36
C ALA A 100 -8.16 -14.19 8.47
N THR A 101 -7.97 -13.87 7.20
CA THR A 101 -9.02 -13.97 6.18
C THR A 101 -9.45 -15.43 6.00
N ARG A 102 -10.70 -15.64 5.58
CA ARG A 102 -11.27 -16.96 5.25
C ARG A 102 -10.35 -17.84 4.38
N ALA A 103 -9.58 -17.22 3.48
CA ALA A 103 -8.60 -17.93 2.64
C ALA A 103 -7.51 -18.69 3.40
N LEU A 104 -7.25 -18.33 4.67
CA LEU A 104 -6.22 -18.92 5.52
C LEU A 104 -6.82 -19.77 6.67
N THR A 105 -8.15 -19.80 6.80
CA THR A 105 -8.85 -20.50 7.88
C THR A 105 -9.83 -21.55 7.38
N THR A 106 -10.18 -21.53 6.09
CA THR A 106 -11.01 -22.56 5.45
C THR A 106 -10.13 -23.72 4.97
N ASP A 107 -10.65 -24.93 5.06
CA ASP A 107 -10.00 -26.12 4.51
C ASP A 107 -9.62 -25.93 3.04
N VAL A 108 -8.42 -26.42 2.69
CA VAL A 108 -7.86 -26.28 1.35
C VAL A 108 -8.80 -26.86 0.30
N ASP A 109 -9.36 -28.04 0.55
CA ASP A 109 -10.31 -28.72 -0.36
C ASP A 109 -11.55 -27.86 -0.61
N GLN A 110 -12.07 -27.19 0.42
CA GLN A 110 -13.23 -26.30 0.28
C GLN A 110 -12.88 -25.03 -0.52
N LEU A 111 -11.66 -24.51 -0.37
CA LEU A 111 -11.17 -23.37 -1.15
C LEU A 111 -10.97 -23.72 -2.63
N GLU A 112 -10.40 -24.89 -2.93
CA GLU A 112 -10.26 -25.40 -4.30
C GLU A 112 -11.61 -25.62 -4.96
N GLN A 113 -12.58 -26.17 -4.23
CA GLN A 113 -13.96 -26.30 -4.71
C GLN A 113 -14.62 -24.94 -4.96
N ALA A 114 -14.40 -23.94 -4.10
CA ALA A 114 -14.94 -22.60 -4.30
C ALA A 114 -14.33 -21.89 -5.52
N ARG A 115 -13.02 -22.07 -5.75
CA ARG A 115 -12.31 -21.53 -6.92
C ARG A 115 -12.76 -22.23 -8.22
N SER A 116 -12.87 -23.55 -8.21
CA SER A 116 -13.33 -24.32 -9.38
C SER A 116 -14.79 -24.04 -9.73
N LYS A 117 -15.66 -23.80 -8.75
CA LYS A 117 -17.05 -23.34 -8.99
C LYS A 117 -17.09 -21.96 -9.65
N ARG A 118 -16.19 -21.04 -9.28
CA ARG A 118 -16.05 -19.72 -9.93
C ARG A 118 -15.45 -19.79 -11.34
N ALA A 119 -14.57 -20.77 -11.59
CA ALA A 119 -13.88 -20.93 -12.86
C ALA A 119 -14.68 -21.72 -13.92
N LYS A 120 -15.81 -22.32 -13.54
CA LYS A 120 -16.74 -22.91 -14.50
C LYS A 120 -17.55 -21.78 -15.16
N SER A 121 -16.96 -21.14 -16.16
CA SER A 121 -17.78 -20.52 -17.20
C SER A 121 -18.67 -21.61 -17.81
N ALA A 122 -19.91 -21.26 -18.16
CA ALA A 122 -20.80 -22.17 -18.91
C ALA A 122 -20.14 -22.67 -20.22
N PHE A 123 -19.15 -21.94 -20.71
CA PHE A 123 -18.35 -22.23 -21.88
C PHE A 123 -16.88 -22.49 -21.49
N PRO A 124 -16.45 -23.75 -21.39
CA PRO A 124 -15.02 -24.07 -21.26
C PRO A 124 -14.28 -23.52 -22.49
N ALA A 125 -13.12 -22.91 -22.31
CA ALA A 125 -12.26 -22.51 -23.43
C ALA A 125 -11.54 -23.75 -24.02
N ASP A 126 -12.33 -24.67 -24.56
CA ASP A 126 -11.90 -25.96 -25.14
C ASP A 126 -11.56 -25.85 -26.64
N GLY A 127 -11.71 -24.65 -27.23
CA GLY A 127 -11.44 -24.40 -28.64
C GLY A 127 -12.50 -24.97 -29.59
N ILE A 128 -13.61 -25.49 -29.06
CA ILE A 128 -14.70 -26.04 -29.86
C ILE A 128 -15.65 -24.92 -30.23
N VAL A 129 -15.77 -24.63 -31.54
CA VAL A 129 -16.83 -23.75 -32.05
C VAL A 129 -18.15 -24.49 -31.93
N ARG A 130 -19.03 -24.01 -31.06
CA ARG A 130 -20.38 -24.55 -30.87
C ARG A 130 -21.37 -23.69 -31.63
N GLU A 131 -22.46 -24.31 -32.04
CA GLU A 131 -23.59 -23.61 -32.65
C GLU A 131 -24.14 -22.59 -31.65
N TRP A 132 -24.54 -21.42 -32.16
CA TRP A 132 -25.05 -20.34 -31.35
C TRP A 132 -26.38 -20.76 -30.71
N ASP A 133 -26.47 -20.63 -29.38
CA ASP A 133 -27.65 -20.99 -28.59
C ASP A 133 -28.20 -19.74 -27.88
N ASP A 134 -29.31 -19.22 -28.40
CA ASP A 134 -30.02 -18.05 -27.86
C ASP A 134 -30.69 -18.32 -26.51
N SER A 135 -30.77 -19.58 -26.05
CA SER A 135 -31.38 -19.92 -24.76
C SER A 135 -30.45 -19.73 -23.56
N ILE A 136 -29.15 -19.53 -23.78
CA ILE A 136 -28.16 -19.36 -22.72
C ILE A 136 -27.94 -17.86 -22.46
N PRO A 137 -28.00 -17.38 -21.20
CA PRO A 137 -27.69 -15.99 -20.87
C PRO A 137 -26.23 -15.67 -21.19
N HIS A 138 -26.02 -14.70 -22.06
CA HIS A 138 -24.70 -14.29 -22.54
C HIS A 138 -24.16 -13.13 -21.71
N ALA A 139 -22.83 -12.97 -21.62
CA ALA A 139 -22.17 -12.02 -20.71
C ALA A 139 -22.52 -10.52 -20.94
N ALA A 140 -23.32 -10.21 -21.96
CA ALA A 140 -23.86 -8.89 -22.24
C ALA A 140 -25.37 -8.74 -21.90
N ASP A 141 -26.08 -9.78 -21.42
CA ASP A 141 -27.55 -9.75 -21.25
C ASP A 141 -28.06 -8.89 -20.08
N SER A 142 -27.16 -8.31 -19.28
CA SER A 142 -27.55 -7.38 -18.22
C SER A 142 -27.96 -6.01 -18.76
N SER A 143 -27.85 -5.78 -20.09
CA SER A 143 -28.53 -4.69 -20.78
C SER A 143 -29.97 -5.07 -21.10
N PRO A 144 -30.93 -4.13 -21.03
CA PRO A 144 -32.31 -4.37 -21.44
C PRO A 144 -32.39 -4.88 -22.89
N ASP A 145 -33.38 -5.72 -23.16
CA ASP A 145 -33.74 -6.13 -24.52
C ASP A 145 -34.32 -4.91 -25.27
N GLU A 146 -33.46 -4.22 -26.03
CA GLU A 146 -33.82 -2.99 -26.75
C GLU A 146 -34.88 -3.24 -27.81
N ASP A 147 -34.95 -4.44 -28.39
CA ASP A 147 -35.95 -4.78 -29.42
C ASP A 147 -37.33 -4.95 -28.76
N ALA A 148 -37.40 -5.62 -27.61
CA ALA A 148 -38.62 -5.70 -26.81
C ALA A 148 -39.09 -4.31 -26.31
N LEU A 149 -38.16 -3.44 -25.90
CA LEU A 149 -38.47 -2.06 -25.51
C LEU A 149 -38.95 -1.20 -26.68
N ARG A 150 -38.46 -1.44 -27.90
CA ARG A 150 -38.94 -0.76 -29.11
C ARG A 150 -40.35 -1.18 -29.48
N GLU A 151 -40.67 -2.47 -29.40
CA GLU A 151 -42.04 -2.97 -29.57
C GLU A 151 -42.99 -2.35 -28.56
N GLU A 152 -42.59 -2.23 -27.29
CA GLU A 152 -43.39 -1.59 -26.24
C GLU A 152 -43.60 -0.09 -26.50
N ARG A 153 -42.61 0.60 -27.08
CA ARG A 153 -42.73 2.01 -27.51
C ARG A 153 -43.48 2.20 -28.83
N GLY A 154 -43.79 1.12 -29.56
CA GLY A 154 -44.46 1.15 -30.86
C GLY A 154 -43.57 1.69 -31.99
N GLU A 155 -42.26 1.49 -31.90
CA GLU A 155 -41.28 1.86 -32.92
C GLU A 155 -41.15 0.71 -33.95
N ASP A 156 -41.02 1.04 -35.25
CA ASP A 156 -40.86 0.02 -36.30
C ASP A 156 -39.54 -0.76 -36.11
N LEU A 157 -39.61 -2.10 -36.16
CA LEU A 157 -38.47 -3.00 -35.91
C LEU A 157 -37.49 -3.12 -37.08
N ILE A 158 -37.77 -2.46 -38.20
CA ILE A 158 -36.98 -2.51 -39.42
C ILE A 158 -36.84 -1.07 -39.92
N ASP A 159 -35.61 -0.59 -40.02
CA ASP A 159 -35.28 0.65 -40.75
C ASP A 159 -35.33 0.40 -42.27
#